data_AF-A0A6C0AS31-F1
#
_entry.id   AF-A0A6C0AS31-F1
#
_cell.length_a   1.000
_cell.length_b   1.000
_cell.length_c   1.000
_cell.angle_alpha   90.00
_cell.angle_beta   90.00
_cell.angle_gamma   90.00
#
_symmetry.space_group_name_H-M   'P 1'
#
loop_
_entity.id
_entity.type
_entity.pdbx_description
1 polymer ?
#
loop_
_entity_poly.entity_id
_entity_poly.type
_entity_poly.pdbx_seq_one_letter_code
_entity_poly.pdbx_strand_id
1 'polypeptide(L)'
;MASSNIQPVCEEILEQLQYSLCRCVNNTKVYEYKNLTDNLNMKDCKNITYYKHSLYATKTKITIIPSIIKPNTKYVMKYDVQDRHVVMDEADPCSPVS
;
A
#
# COMPACT_ATOMS: atom_id res chain seq x y z
N MET A 1 -15.82 -15.74 15.23
CA MET A 1 -14.35 -15.90 15.18
C MET A 1 -13.90 -15.57 13.76
N ALA A 2 -13.41 -14.36 13.53
CA ALA A 2 -12.84 -13.85 12.27
C ALA A 2 -11.96 -12.66 12.68
N SER A 3 -10.76 -12.40 12.18
CA SER A 3 -9.90 -13.03 11.18
C SER A 3 -8.46 -12.74 11.62
N SER A 4 -7.68 -13.77 11.97
CA SER A 4 -6.39 -13.61 12.66
C SER A 4 -5.22 -13.18 11.76
N ASN A 5 -5.42 -13.04 10.45
CA ASN A 5 -4.36 -12.74 9.48
C ASN A 5 -4.44 -11.33 8.87
N ILE A 6 -5.43 -10.51 9.25
CA ILE A 6 -5.60 -9.16 8.68
C ILE A 6 -4.56 -8.17 9.23
N GLN A 7 -4.35 -8.17 10.55
CA GLN A 7 -3.43 -7.27 11.22
C GLN A 7 -1.98 -7.32 10.67
N PRO A 8 -1.35 -8.50 10.51
CA PRO A 8 0.03 -8.56 9.99
C PRO A 8 0.13 -8.04 8.54
N VAL A 9 -0.90 -8.23 7.70
CA VAL A 9 -0.90 -7.71 6.32
C VAL A 9 -1.05 -6.18 6.32
N CYS A 10 -1.90 -5.61 7.19
CA CYS A 10 -1.99 -4.16 7.37
C CYS A 10 -0.66 -3.54 7.86
N GLU A 11 0.10 -4.25 8.69
CA GLU A 11 1.44 -3.83 9.13
C GLU A 11 2.45 -3.90 7.99
N GLU A 12 2.47 -4.99 7.23
CA GLU A 12 3.32 -5.14 6.05
C GLU A 12 3.07 -4.02 5.02
N ILE A 13 1.81 -3.72 4.68
CA ILE A 13 1.46 -2.62 3.77
C ILE A 13 2.00 -1.28 4.30
N LEU A 14 1.87 -1.03 5.60
CA LEU A 14 2.36 0.21 6.22
C LEU A 14 3.88 0.32 6.12
N GLU A 15 4.61 -0.75 6.39
CA GLU A 15 6.07 -0.79 6.25
C GLU A 15 6.50 -0.48 4.82
N GLN A 16 5.80 -1.03 3.81
CA GLN A 16 6.11 -0.75 2.42
C GLN A 16 5.83 0.71 2.03
N LEU A 17 4.74 1.30 2.53
CA LEU A 17 4.44 2.73 2.34
C LEU A 17 5.55 3.60 2.93
N GLN A 18 5.96 3.33 4.17
CA GLN A 18 7.05 4.04 4.84
C GLN A 18 8.36 3.89 4.09
N TYR A 19 8.67 2.68 3.63
CA TYR A 19 9.87 2.40 2.87
C TYR A 19 9.94 3.20 1.56
N SER A 20 8.84 3.24 0.82
CA SER A 20 8.74 4.01 -0.43
C SER A 20 8.92 5.51 -0.18
N LEU A 21 8.41 6.05 0.92
CA LEU A 21 8.53 7.46 1.31
C LEU A 21 9.90 7.84 1.87
N CYS A 22 10.58 6.92 2.58
CA CYS A 22 11.94 7.14 3.10
C CYS A 22 12.98 7.32 1.98
N ARG A 23 12.68 6.85 0.77
CA ARG A 23 13.52 7.07 -0.41
C ARG A 23 13.20 8.44 -1.00
N CYS A 24 14.12 9.38 -0.89
CA CYS A 24 13.99 10.73 -1.49
C CYS A 24 14.15 10.74 -3.02
N VAL A 25 13.65 9.71 -3.71
CA VAL A 25 13.72 9.52 -5.16
C VAL A 25 12.46 8.78 -5.63
N ASN A 26 12.07 9.02 -6.88
CA ASN A 26 11.00 8.26 -7.53
C ASN A 26 11.30 6.76 -7.44
N ASN A 27 10.30 5.97 -7.07
CA ASN A 27 10.45 4.52 -7.00
C ASN A 27 9.15 3.80 -7.34
N THR A 28 9.29 2.61 -7.90
CA THR A 28 8.19 1.69 -8.17
C THR A 28 8.57 0.32 -7.61
N LYS A 29 7.63 -0.32 -6.93
CA LYS A 29 7.79 -1.67 -6.38
C LYS A 29 6.54 -2.50 -6.58
N VAL A 30 6.73 -3.80 -6.78
CA VAL A 30 5.66 -4.78 -6.89
C VAL A 30 5.64 -5.61 -5.61
N TYR A 31 4.46 -5.76 -5.00
CA TYR A 31 4.24 -6.52 -3.77
C TYR A 31 3.19 -7.60 -3.98
N GLU A 32 3.32 -8.69 -3.25
CA GLU A 32 2.36 -9.79 -3.20
C GLU A 32 2.22 -10.23 -1.74
N TYR A 33 1.03 -10.05 -1.17
CA TYR A 33 0.77 -10.30 0.25
C TYR A 33 0.41 -11.76 0.49
N LYS A 34 1.43 -12.62 0.61
CA LYS A 34 1.27 -14.09 0.68
C LYS A 34 0.49 -14.58 1.90
N ASN A 35 0.50 -13.82 2.98
CA ASN A 35 -0.20 -14.15 4.22
C ASN A 35 -1.69 -13.75 4.19
N LEU A 36 -2.12 -13.07 3.14
CA LEU A 36 -3.51 -12.69 2.96
C LEU A 36 -4.31 -13.90 2.43
N THR A 37 -5.15 -14.47 3.29
CA THR A 37 -6.01 -15.62 2.95
C THR A 37 -7.40 -15.21 2.46
N ASP A 38 -7.88 -14.06 2.92
CA ASP A 38 -9.22 -13.53 2.65
C ASP A 38 -9.13 -12.10 2.14
N ASN A 39 -10.20 -11.59 1.54
CA ASN A 39 -10.26 -10.19 1.13
C ASN A 39 -10.09 -9.26 2.33
N LEU A 40 -9.17 -8.32 2.22
CA LEU A 40 -8.90 -7.28 3.21
C LEU A 40 -9.54 -5.97 2.77
N ASN A 41 -10.44 -5.43 3.58
CA ASN A 41 -10.94 -4.07 3.38
C ASN A 41 -9.93 -3.07 3.98
N MET A 42 -9.44 -2.12 3.18
CA MET A 42 -8.47 -1.13 3.64
C MET A 42 -9.01 -0.23 4.77
N LYS A 43 -10.34 -0.16 4.94
CA LYS A 43 -10.97 0.51 6.08
C LYS A 43 -10.66 -0.17 7.42
N ASP A 44 -10.35 -1.47 7.41
CA ASP A 44 -10.03 -2.24 8.61
C ASP A 44 -8.58 -1.99 9.08
N CYS A 45 -7.70 -1.53 8.17
CA CYS A 45 -6.33 -1.12 8.48
C CYS A 45 -6.27 0.28 9.12
N LYS A 46 -6.62 0.36 10.41
CA LYS A 46 -6.60 1.62 11.17
C LYS A 46 -5.21 2.27 11.21
N ASN A 47 -4.15 1.47 11.32
CA ASN A 47 -2.76 1.93 11.33
C ASN A 47 -2.40 2.76 10.07
N ILE A 48 -2.82 2.30 8.89
CA ILE A 48 -2.63 3.00 7.61
C ILE A 48 -3.44 4.29 7.59
N THR A 49 -4.69 4.26 8.07
CA THR A 49 -5.51 5.47 8.15
C THR A 49 -4.87 6.54 9.05
N TYR A 50 -4.38 6.16 10.23
CA TYR A 50 -3.65 7.08 11.11
C TYR A 50 -2.36 7.61 10.48
N TYR A 51 -1.61 6.75 9.80
CA TYR A 51 -0.41 7.17 9.10
C TYR A 51 -0.70 8.17 7.97
N LYS A 52 -1.78 7.97 7.21
CA LYS A 52 -2.24 8.96 6.21
C LYS A 52 -2.53 10.32 6.84
N HIS A 53 -3.14 10.35 8.02
CA HIS A 53 -3.43 11.60 8.73
C HIS A 53 -2.15 12.28 9.25
N SER A 54 -1.16 11.54 9.75
CA SER A 54 0.08 12.14 10.26
C SER A 54 0.90 12.82 9.16
N LEU A 55 0.78 12.36 7.92
CA LEU A 55 1.44 12.93 6.74
C LEU A 55 0.81 14.25 6.23
N TYR A 56 -0.29 14.69 6.83
CA TYR A 56 -0.95 15.94 6.43
C TYR A 56 -0.01 17.15 6.49
N ALA A 57 0.82 17.22 7.54
CA ALA A 57 1.77 18.32 7.74
C ALA A 57 2.84 18.41 6.63
N THR A 58 3.25 17.26 6.07
CA THR A 58 4.26 17.21 5.00
C THR A 58 3.66 17.35 3.60
N LYS A 59 2.33 17.48 3.51
CA LYS A 59 1.53 17.45 2.27
C LYS A 59 1.74 16.18 1.45
N THR A 60 2.25 15.12 2.08
CA THR A 60 2.47 13.83 1.43
C THR A 60 1.12 13.13 1.27
N LYS A 61 0.83 12.62 0.07
CA LYS A 61 -0.42 11.96 -0.26
C LYS A 61 -0.20 10.45 -0.37
N ILE A 62 -1.18 9.68 0.08
CA ILE A 62 -1.24 8.23 -0.13
C ILE A 62 -2.61 7.89 -0.70
N THR A 63 -2.63 7.35 -1.92
CA THR A 63 -3.82 6.83 -2.59
C THR A 63 -3.73 5.32 -2.71
N ILE A 64 -4.80 4.63 -2.32
CA ILE A 64 -4.92 3.18 -2.41
C ILE A 64 -6.18 2.93 -3.23
N ILE A 65 -6.01 2.49 -4.47
CA ILE A 65 -7.07 2.45 -5.50
C ILE A 65 -8.00 1.24 -5.29
N PRO A 66 -7.49 0.01 -5.09
CA PRO A 66 -8.34 -1.05 -4.60
C PRO A 66 -8.63 -0.80 -3.12
N SER A 67 -9.88 -0.44 -2.80
CA SER A 67 -10.35 -0.38 -1.40
C SER A 67 -10.42 -1.76 -0.75
N ILE A 68 -10.41 -2.83 -1.57
CA ILE A 68 -10.39 -4.22 -1.16
C ILE A 68 -9.14 -4.88 -1.75
N ILE A 69 -8.27 -5.37 -0.89
CA ILE A 69 -7.07 -6.14 -1.26
C ILE A 69 -7.46 -7.61 -1.30
N LYS A 70 -7.27 -8.22 -2.47
CA LYS A 70 -7.54 -9.64 -2.74
C LYS A 70 -6.31 -10.51 -2.47
N PRO A 71 -6.50 -11.76 -2.04
CA PRO A 71 -5.43 -12.75 -1.93
C PRO A 71 -4.83 -13.07 -3.32
N ASN A 72 -3.60 -13.58 -3.35
CA ASN A 72 -2.88 -14.01 -4.57
C ASN A 72 -2.86 -12.95 -5.70
N THR A 73 -2.91 -11.67 -5.33
CA THR A 73 -2.93 -10.54 -6.26
C THR A 73 -1.68 -9.71 -6.05
N LYS A 74 -1.05 -9.31 -7.16
CA LYS A 74 0.11 -8.40 -7.13
C LYS A 74 -0.37 -6.96 -7.12
N TYR A 75 0.32 -6.11 -6.37
CA TYR A 75 0.05 -4.68 -6.29
C TYR A 75 1.32 -3.90 -6.62
N VAL A 76 1.16 -2.78 -7.32
CA VAL A 76 2.25 -1.86 -7.63
C VAL A 76 2.12 -0.66 -6.70
N MET A 77 3.21 -0.31 -6.04
CA MET A 77 3.35 0.92 -5.29
C MET A 77 4.33 1.84 -6.02
N LYS A 78 3.87 3.05 -6.35
CA LYS A 78 4.67 4.08 -7.02
C LYS A 78 4.77 5.28 -6.10
N TYR A 79 6.00 5.77 -5.88
CA TYR A 79 6.24 7.04 -5.22
C TYR A 79 6.74 8.06 -6.23
N ASP A 80 6.02 9.18 -6.32
CA ASP A 80 6.44 10.39 -6.97
C ASP A 80 6.96 11.38 -5.91
N VAL A 81 8.27 11.68 -5.97
CA VAL A 81 8.94 12.57 -5.02
C VAL A 81 8.58 14.04 -5.25
N GLN A 82 8.25 14.43 -6.48
CA GLN A 82 7.90 15.80 -6.83
C GLN A 82 6.53 16.15 -6.26
N ASP A 83 5.56 15.27 -6.44
CA ASP A 83 4.19 15.43 -5.92
C ASP A 83 4.03 14.91 -4.49
N ARG A 84 5.08 14.30 -3.94
CA ARG A 84 5.09 13.62 -2.62
C ARG A 84 3.92 12.65 -2.51
N HIS A 85 3.70 11.86 -3.54
CA HIS A 85 2.50 11.04 -3.69
C HIS A 85 2.86 9.58 -3.86
N VAL A 86 2.35 8.74 -2.95
CA VAL A 86 2.36 7.29 -3.12
C VAL A 86 1.02 6.81 -3.64
N VAL A 87 1.04 6.05 -4.72
CA VAL A 87 -0.13 5.35 -5.26
C VAL A 87 0.11 3.86 -5.15
N MET A 88 -0.84 3.14 -4.55
CA MET A 88 -0.91 1.68 -4.59
C MET A 88 -2.10 1.26 -5.45
N ASP A 89 -1.87 0.40 -6.42
CA ASP A 89 -2.87 -0.15 -7.32
C ASP A 89 -2.63 -1.63 -7.61
N GLU A 90 -3.62 -2.35 -8.15
CA GLU A 90 -3.41 -3.69 -8.68
C GLU A 90 -2.36 -3.66 -9.80
N ALA A 91 -1.47 -4.64 -9.82
CA ALA A 91 -0.50 -4.78 -10.90
C ALA A 91 -1.25 -5.19 -12.16
N ASP A 92 -1.30 -4.30 -13.14
CA ASP A 92 -1.85 -4.61 -14.44
C ASP A 92 -1.05 -5.78 -15.05
N PRO A 93 -1.68 -6.94 -15.35
CA PRO A 93 -0.99 -8.09 -15.94
C PRO A 93 -0.43 -7.78 -17.34
N CYS A 94 -0.81 -6.65 -17.95
CA CYS A 94 -0.37 -6.24 -19.28
C CYS A 94 0.69 -5.11 -19.28
N SER A 95 1.05 -4.56 -18.13
CA SER A 95 2.05 -3.48 -18.06
C SER A 95 3.47 -4.06 -17.88
N PRO A 96 4.40 -3.88 -18.84
CA PRO A 96 5.75 -4.39 -18.71
C PRO A 96 6.47 -3.67 -17.56
N VAL A 97 7.03 -4.45 -16.64
CA VAL A 97 8.02 -3.97 -15.68
C VAL A 97 9.21 -3.48 -16.51
N SER A 98 9.33 -2.17 -16.65
CA SER A 98 10.43 -1.51 -17.36
C SER A 98 11.68 -1.46 -16.50
#